data_AF-A0A7C4D1K4-F1
#
_entry.id   AF-A0A7C4D1K4-F1
#
_cell.length_a   1.000
_cell.length_b   1.000
_cell.length_c   1.000
_cell.angle_alpha   90.00
_cell.angle_beta   90.00
_cell.angle_gamma   90.00
#
_symmetry.space_group_name_H-M   'P 1'
#
loop_
_entity.id
_entity.type
_entity.pdbx_description
1 polymer ?
#
loop_
_entity_poly.entity_id
_entity_poly.type
_entity_poly.pdbx_seq_one_letter_code
_entity_poly.pdbx_strand_id
1 'polypeptide(L)'
;MTLPLFARFYMNGQALYDKIKEIAKLQNYQIAYEDSLNKIIHLHKKALGKTIHLIIYVGDGKDRSVAIDVKPGYEGIYMDFGRKFLLELKKVAR
;
A
#
# COMPACT_ATOMS: atom_id res chain seq x y z
N MET A 1 -1.35 18.50 -3.99
CA MET A 1 -1.83 17.15 -3.62
C MET A 1 -1.52 16.21 -4.75
N THR A 2 -0.74 15.15 -4.51
CA THR A 2 -0.54 14.07 -5.48
C THR A 2 -1.72 13.12 -5.43
N LEU A 3 -2.20 12.67 -6.59
CA LEU A 3 -3.28 11.69 -6.66
C LEU A 3 -2.80 10.35 -6.09
N PRO A 4 -3.61 9.67 -5.26
CA PRO A 4 -3.26 8.36 -4.74
C PRO A 4 -3.13 7.35 -5.89
N LEU A 5 -2.26 6.36 -5.71
CA LEU A 5 -2.16 5.24 -6.64
C LEU A 5 -3.34 4.29 -6.41
N PHE A 6 -4.12 4.03 -7.44
CA PHE A 6 -5.32 3.20 -7.35
C PHE A 6 -5.19 1.92 -8.19
N ALA A 7 -5.69 0.80 -7.67
CA ALA A 7 -5.91 -0.42 -8.45
C ALA A 7 -7.10 -1.22 -7.95
N ARG A 8 -7.71 -1.99 -8.86
CA ARG A 8 -8.71 -3.01 -8.54
C ARG A 8 -8.11 -4.40 -8.67
N PHE A 9 -8.64 -5.33 -7.90
CA PHE A 9 -8.21 -6.72 -7.79
C PHE A 9 -9.42 -7.66 -7.83
N TYR A 10 -9.18 -8.94 -8.04
CA TYR A 10 -10.24 -9.95 -8.05
C TYR A 10 -10.47 -10.60 -6.68
N MET A 11 -9.54 -10.42 -5.75
CA MET A 11 -9.63 -10.90 -4.37
C MET A 11 -10.58 -10.06 -3.51
N ASN A 12 -11.12 -10.66 -2.44
CA ASN A 12 -11.92 -9.93 -1.46
C ASN A 12 -11.03 -8.99 -0.61
N GLY A 13 -11.65 -7.97 0.02
CA GLY A 13 -10.92 -6.96 0.78
C GLY A 13 -10.09 -7.52 1.94
N GLN A 14 -10.57 -8.56 2.62
CA GLN A 14 -9.81 -9.17 3.72
C GLN A 14 -8.53 -9.86 3.21
N ALA A 15 -8.64 -10.65 2.15
CA ALA A 15 -7.50 -11.34 1.58
C ALA A 15 -6.49 -10.36 0.95
N LEU A 16 -6.94 -9.24 0.39
CA LEU A 16 -6.07 -8.15 -0.04
C LEU A 16 -5.33 -7.53 1.13
N TYR A 17 -6.04 -7.27 2.23
CA TYR A 17 -5.47 -6.71 3.45
C TYR A 17 -4.35 -7.60 4.01
N ASP A 18 -4.61 -8.91 4.11
CA ASP A 18 -3.62 -9.87 4.58
C ASP A 18 -2.41 -9.95 3.62
N LYS A 19 -2.64 -9.91 2.31
CA LYS A 19 -1.56 -9.88 1.30
C LYS A 19 -0.73 -8.60 1.36
N ILE A 20 -1.32 -7.45 1.64
CA ILE A 20 -0.59 -6.20 1.83
C ILE A 20 0.39 -6.33 3.00
N LYS A 21 -0.02 -6.96 4.11
CA LYS A 21 0.87 -7.20 5.27
C LYS A 21 2.02 -8.15 4.92
N GLU A 22 1.75 -9.21 4.15
CA GLU A 22 2.76 -10.15 3.68
C GLU A 22 3.83 -9.44 2.82
N ILE A 23 3.39 -8.65 1.83
CA ILE A 23 4.30 -7.89 0.95
C ILE A 23 5.07 -6.84 1.73
N ALA A 24 4.42 -6.15 2.68
CA ALA A 24 5.08 -5.18 3.54
C ALA A 24 6.25 -5.83 4.28
N LYS A 25 6.04 -7.02 4.86
CA LYS A 25 7.11 -7.78 5.53
C LYS A 25 8.21 -8.21 4.56
N LEU A 26 7.87 -8.78 3.41
CA LEU A 26 8.84 -9.23 2.39
C LEU A 26 9.70 -8.09 1.86
N GLN A 27 9.12 -6.91 1.70
CA GLN A 27 9.82 -5.72 1.21
C GLN A 27 10.45 -4.88 2.32
N ASN A 28 10.53 -5.37 3.57
CA ASN A 28 11.11 -4.65 4.70
C ASN A 28 10.46 -3.27 4.95
N TYR A 29 9.13 -3.20 4.85
CA TYR A 29 8.35 -2.10 5.39
C TYR A 29 7.99 -2.40 6.86
N GLN A 30 7.95 -1.35 7.67
CA GLN A 30 7.46 -1.39 9.03
C GLN A 30 6.01 -0.91 9.05
N ILE A 31 5.13 -1.63 9.75
CA ILE A 31 3.75 -1.18 9.98
C ILE A 31 3.81 -0.17 11.13
N ALA A 32 3.57 1.10 10.82
CA ALA A 32 3.56 2.18 11.80
C ALA A 32 2.20 2.35 12.46
N TYR A 33 1.13 2.05 11.71
CA TYR A 33 -0.24 2.10 12.20
C TYR A 33 -1.11 1.13 11.41
N GLU A 34 -2.09 0.55 12.10
CA GLU A 34 -3.04 -0.40 11.55
C GLU A 34 -4.44 -0.08 12.09
N ASP A 35 -5.41 0.04 11.19
CA ASP A 35 -6.83 0.09 11.51
C ASP A 35 -7.55 -1.03 10.76
N SER A 36 -7.80 -2.13 11.45
CA SER A 36 -8.46 -3.30 10.88
C SER A 36 -9.95 -3.08 10.59
N LEU A 37 -10.59 -2.13 11.30
CA LEU A 37 -12.02 -1.82 11.10
C LEU A 37 -12.22 -1.06 9.79
N ASN A 38 -11.38 -0.05 9.55
CA ASN A 38 -11.42 0.76 8.33
C ASN A 38 -10.52 0.21 7.20
N LYS A 39 -9.82 -0.90 7.45
CA LYS A 39 -8.87 -1.56 6.53
C LYS A 39 -7.79 -0.61 5.99
N ILE A 40 -7.18 0.13 6.92
CA ILE A 40 -6.12 1.09 6.65
C ILE A 40 -4.80 0.58 7.21
N ILE A 41 -3.74 0.60 6.41
CA ILE A 41 -2.39 0.24 6.83
C ILE A 41 -1.44 1.38 6.51
N HIS A 42 -0.73 1.88 7.51
CA HIS A 42 0.34 2.85 7.32
C HIS A 42 1.70 2.15 7.40
N LEU A 43 2.43 2.15 6.29
CA LEU A 43 3.74 1.53 6.14
C LEU A 43 4.84 2.58 6.07
N HIS A 44 5.95 2.33 6.77
CA HIS A 44 7.17 3.11 6.69
C HIS A 44 8.30 2.28 6.09
N LYS A 45 9.12 2.92 5.26
CA LYS A 45 10.38 2.33 4.78
C LYS A 45 11.48 3.37 4.77
N LYS A 46 12.62 3.03 5.37
CA LYS A 46 13.84 3.82 5.24
C LYS A 46 14.55 3.43 3.95
N ALA A 47 14.80 4.39 3.08
CA ALA A 47 15.60 4.21 1.87
C ALA A 47 16.34 5.51 1.53
N LEU A 48 17.62 5.41 1.16
CA LEU A 48 18.43 6.55 0.71
C LEU A 48 18.42 7.74 1.71
N GLY A 49 18.46 7.45 3.01
CA GLY A 49 18.43 8.47 4.08
C GLY A 49 17.05 9.12 4.30
N LYS A 50 16.01 8.71 3.57
CA LYS A 50 14.65 9.25 3.65
C LYS A 50 13.69 8.20 4.22
N THR A 51 12.63 8.66 4.89
CA THR A 51 11.51 7.81 5.32
C THR A 51 10.37 7.95 4.32
N ILE A 52 9.99 6.84 3.72
CA ILE A 52 8.87 6.75 2.78
C ILE A 52 7.65 6.28 3.55
N HIS A 53 6.54 6.96 3.35
CA HIS A 53 5.26 6.65 3.97
C HIS A 53 4.29 6.18 2.89
N LEU A 54 3.73 4.97 3.05
CA LEU A 54 2.64 4.48 2.22
C LEU A 54 1.42 4.29 3.12
N ILE A 55 0.35 5.02 2.86
CA ILE A 55 -0.94 4.85 3.54
C ILE A 55 -1.84 4.11 2.56
N ILE A 56 -2.18 2.88 2.93
CA ILE A 56 -2.90 1.96 2.08
C ILE A 56 -4.32 1.82 2.62
N TYR A 57 -5.29 2.10 1.75
CA TYR A 57 -6.71 1.94 2.00
C TYR A 57 -7.21 0.76 1.18
N VAL A 58 -7.87 -0.20 1.81
CA VAL A 58 -8.46 -1.35 1.13
C VAL A 58 -9.97 -1.19 1.12
N GLY A 59 -10.56 -1.22 -0.07
CA GLY A 59 -12.01 -1.19 -0.24
C GLY A 59 -12.69 -2.42 0.39
N ASP A 60 -13.93 -2.23 0.83
CA ASP A 60 -14.73 -3.30 1.45
C ASP A 60 -15.81 -3.87 0.52
N GLY A 61 -16.27 -5.07 0.84
CA GLY A 61 -17.38 -5.73 0.16
C GLY A 61 -17.12 -6.05 -1.31
N LYS A 62 -17.93 -5.45 -2.21
CA LYS A 62 -17.75 -5.58 -3.67
C LYS A 62 -16.63 -4.69 -4.20
N ASP A 63 -16.17 -3.73 -3.40
CA ASP A 63 -15.12 -2.80 -3.79
C ASP A 63 -13.76 -3.43 -3.53
N ARG A 64 -13.30 -4.23 -4.49
CA ARG A 64 -12.02 -4.95 -4.45
C ARG A 64 -10.88 -4.03 -4.87
N SER A 65 -10.75 -2.90 -4.21
CA SER A 65 -9.84 -1.83 -4.60
C SER A 65 -8.80 -1.54 -3.53
N VAL A 66 -7.67 -0.99 -3.96
CA VAL A 66 -6.64 -0.48 -3.08
C VAL A 66 -6.28 0.93 -3.55
N ALA A 67 -6.26 1.87 -2.62
CA ALA A 67 -5.69 3.20 -2.81
C ALA A 67 -4.44 3.34 -1.95
N ILE A 68 -3.35 3.83 -2.53
CA ILE A 68 -2.08 4.06 -1.84
C ILE A 68 -1.78 5.55 -1.92
N ASP A 69 -1.89 6.24 -0.78
CA ASP A 69 -1.37 7.58 -0.61
C ASP A 69 0.12 7.51 -0.22
N VAL A 70 0.94 8.30 -0.89
CA VAL A 70 2.39 8.28 -0.73
C VAL A 70 2.82 9.61 -0.14
N LYS A 71 3.47 9.61 1.03
CA LYS A 71 3.99 10.82 1.67
C LYS A 71 5.52 10.80 1.78
N PRO A 72 6.19 11.94 1.55
CA PRO A 72 5.63 13.27 1.22
C PRO A 72 5.09 13.39 -0.21
N GLY A 73 5.26 12.40 -1.10
CA GLY A 73 4.52 12.30 -2.38
C GLY A 73 4.99 13.23 -3.50
N TYR A 74 5.67 14.33 -3.18
CA TYR A 74 6.05 15.36 -4.17
C TYR A 74 7.26 15.00 -5.05
N GLU A 75 8.14 14.09 -4.62
CA GLU A 75 9.30 13.64 -5.43
C GLU A 75 8.99 12.29 -6.11
N GLY A 76 9.42 12.15 -7.38
CA GLY A 76 9.20 10.94 -8.18
C GLY A 76 9.71 9.66 -7.50
N ILE A 77 10.78 9.78 -6.70
CA ILE A 77 11.35 8.64 -5.96
C ILE A 77 10.35 8.01 -4.98
N TYR A 78 9.54 8.81 -4.26
CA TYR A 78 8.55 8.24 -3.33
C TYR A 78 7.44 7.54 -4.09
N MET A 79 6.98 8.15 -5.18
CA MET A 79 5.93 7.57 -6.03
C MET A 79 6.39 6.24 -6.66
N ASP A 80 7.68 6.09 -6.95
CA ASP A 80 8.23 4.83 -7.45
C ASP A 80 8.16 3.71 -6.40
N PHE A 81 8.29 4.01 -5.10
CA PHE A 81 8.05 3.01 -4.05
C PHE A 81 6.58 2.60 -4.00
N GLY A 82 5.65 3.56 -4.07
CA GLY A 82 4.22 3.25 -4.16
C GLY A 82 3.89 2.40 -5.39
N ARG A 83 4.44 2.75 -6.56
CA ARG A 83 4.24 1.99 -7.81
C ARG A 83 4.83 0.59 -7.72
N LYS A 84 6.05 0.44 -7.19
CA LYS A 84 6.69 -0.86 -6.97
C LYS A 84 5.87 -1.72 -6.03
N PHE A 85 5.39 -1.15 -4.92
CA PHE A 85 4.53 -1.87 -3.99
C PHE A 85 3.25 -2.38 -4.68
N LEU A 86 2.59 -1.50 -5.44
CA LEU A 86 1.38 -1.85 -6.19
C LEU A 86 1.63 -2.93 -7.25
N LEU A 87 2.78 -2.88 -7.94
CA LEU A 87 3.17 -3.88 -8.92
C LEU A 87 3.37 -5.27 -8.29
N GLU A 88 4.04 -5.33 -7.13
CA GLU A 88 4.20 -6.59 -6.40
C GLU A 88 2.85 -7.12 -5.90
N LEU A 89 1.97 -6.24 -5.43
CA LEU A 89 0.61 -6.63 -5.04
C LEU A 89 -0.17 -7.23 -6.22
N LYS A 90 -0.07 -6.64 -7.42
CA LYS A 90 -0.70 -7.17 -8.65
C LYS A 90 -0.18 -8.55 -9.06
N LYS A 91 1.07 -8.90 -8.73
CA LYS A 91 1.62 -10.22 -9.05
C LYS A 91 1.03 -11.31 -8.18
N VAL A 92 0.78 -11.02 -6.90
CA VAL A 92 0.32 -12.01 -5.92
C VAL A 92 -1.19 -12.04 -5.72
N ALA A 93 -1.89 -10.94 -6.06
CA ALA A 93 -3.33 -10.78 -5.85
C ALA A 93 -4.15 -10.83 -7.15
N ARG A 94 -3.79 -11.75 -8.05
CA ARG A 94 -4.40 -11.90 -9.37
C ARG A 94 -5.80 -12.51 -9.31
#